data_AF-A0A2S2P910-F1
#
_entry.id   AF-A0A2S2P910-F1
#
_cell.length_a   1.000
_cell.length_b   1.000
_cell.length_c   1.000
_cell.angle_alpha   90.00
_cell.angle_beta   90.00
_cell.angle_gamma   90.00
#
_symmetry.space_group_name_H-M   'P 1'
#
loop_
_entity.id
_entity.type
_entity.pdbx_description
1 polymer ?
#
loop_
_entity_poly.entity_id
_entity_poly.type
_entity_poly.pdbx_seq_one_letter_code
_entity_poly.pdbx_strand_id
1 'polypeptide(L)'
;LKKPEINPAVTSKILKPVNYLKCYSCGKLKPPNRFVMKFNLTKPKKCKDCNNLYRITIAPKNLTPHENILKNIKATEAQLYSKTCLVSLLNAENIYYLVTNIWKGKSAISDCNDILQLRLVRWNKEIEWSPSNTILLSIDEANSHSKISNPYKTYSSTLIDSIHLKHMVAKKHYKGLIEKADELD
;
A
#
# COMPACT_ATOMS: atom_id res chain seq x y z
N LEU A 1 23.22 50.84 -43.74
CA LEU A 1 23.11 49.97 -42.53
C LEU A 1 23.40 48.52 -42.95
N LYS A 2 24.61 48.01 -42.68
CA LYS A 2 24.95 46.60 -42.97
C LYS A 2 24.16 45.70 -42.02
N LYS A 3 23.42 44.72 -42.56
CA LYS A 3 22.83 43.65 -41.75
C LYS A 3 23.98 42.84 -41.13
N PRO A 4 23.92 42.49 -39.83
CA PRO A 4 24.99 41.71 -39.22
C PRO A 4 25.01 40.31 -39.83
N GLU A 5 26.20 39.86 -40.24
CA GLU A 5 26.44 38.50 -40.72
C GLU A 5 26.28 37.52 -39.56
N ILE A 6 25.30 36.63 -39.67
CA ILE A 6 25.05 35.58 -38.68
C ILE A 6 26.04 34.44 -38.95
N ASN A 7 26.83 34.10 -37.93
CA ASN A 7 27.81 33.01 -37.97
C ASN A 7 27.14 31.67 -38.39
N PRO A 8 27.62 30.98 -39.44
CA PRO A 8 27.02 29.75 -39.97
C PRO A 8 27.03 28.56 -38.98
N ALA A 9 27.87 28.59 -37.95
CA ALA A 9 27.86 27.60 -36.87
C ALA A 9 26.64 27.73 -35.93
N VAL A 10 25.91 28.86 -35.98
CA VAL A 10 24.69 29.09 -35.20
C VAL A 10 23.45 28.57 -35.95
N THR A 11 23.49 28.51 -37.28
CA THR A 11 22.38 28.06 -38.13
C THR A 11 22.04 26.57 -37.95
N SER A 12 23.01 25.74 -37.59
CA SER A 12 22.81 24.30 -37.32
C SER A 12 22.20 24.00 -35.94
N LYS A 13 22.07 25.01 -35.07
CA LYS A 13 21.41 24.89 -33.74
C LYS A 13 20.02 25.53 -33.69
N ILE A 14 19.36 25.70 -34.84
CA ILE A 14 17.91 25.93 -34.84
C ILE A 14 17.28 24.63 -34.34
N LEU A 15 17.00 24.56 -33.03
CA LEU A 15 16.23 23.48 -32.44
C LEU A 15 14.98 23.30 -33.31
N LYS A 16 14.81 22.10 -33.89
CA LYS A 16 13.55 21.70 -34.53
C LYS A 16 12.42 22.15 -33.60
N PRO A 17 11.39 22.87 -34.08
CA PRO A 17 10.35 23.38 -33.21
C PRO A 17 9.74 22.18 -32.47
N VAL A 18 10.03 22.09 -31.17
CA VAL A 18 9.54 20.99 -30.35
C VAL A 18 8.04 21.22 -30.26
N ASN A 19 7.26 20.41 -30.98
CA ASN A 19 5.82 20.58 -31.02
C ASN A 19 5.23 20.30 -29.63
N TYR A 20 4.77 21.32 -28.91
CA TYR A 20 4.26 21.16 -27.54
C TYR A 20 2.79 20.73 -27.57
N LEU A 21 2.44 19.72 -26.78
CA LEU A 21 1.07 19.22 -26.63
C LEU A 21 0.50 19.65 -25.28
N LYS A 22 -0.75 20.10 -25.26
CA LYS A 22 -1.46 20.44 -24.02
C LYS A 22 -2.04 19.18 -23.39
N CYS A 23 -1.73 18.94 -22.12
CA CYS A 23 -2.39 17.87 -21.35
C CYS A 23 -3.77 18.34 -20.89
N TYR A 24 -4.82 17.55 -21.13
CA TYR A 24 -6.17 17.93 -20.67
C TYR A 24 -6.36 17.81 -19.15
N SER A 25 -5.58 16.97 -18.45
CA SER A 25 -5.76 16.77 -17.00
C SER A 25 -5.09 17.86 -16.15
N CYS A 26 -3.87 18.29 -16.49
CA CYS A 26 -3.19 19.37 -15.76
C CYS A 26 -3.15 20.70 -16.50
N GLY A 27 -3.65 20.77 -17.73
CA GLY A 27 -3.62 21.98 -18.57
C GLY A 27 -2.24 22.40 -19.09
N LYS A 28 -1.15 21.77 -18.66
CA LYS A 28 0.23 22.16 -18.99
C LYS A 28 0.64 21.76 -20.42
N LEU A 29 1.40 22.63 -21.09
CA LEU A 29 2.09 22.35 -22.36
C LEU A 29 3.35 21.52 -22.09
N LYS A 30 3.51 20.39 -22.78
CA LYS A 30 4.65 19.48 -22.60
C LYS A 30 5.11 18.91 -23.95
N PRO A 31 6.40 18.54 -24.09
CA PRO A 31 6.89 17.90 -25.31
C PRO A 31 6.22 16.54 -25.55
N PRO A 32 6.14 16.04 -26.81
CA PRO A 32 5.37 14.84 -27.14
C PRO A 32 5.87 13.57 -26.43
N ASN A 33 7.17 13.49 -26.12
CA ASN A 33 7.78 12.40 -25.36
C ASN A 33 7.25 12.26 -23.90
N ARG A 34 6.58 13.30 -23.39
CA ARG A 34 5.87 13.29 -22.10
C ARG A 34 4.44 12.76 -22.20
N PHE A 35 4.03 12.26 -23.35
CA PHE A 35 2.73 11.61 -23.57
C PHE A 35 2.94 10.16 -24.01
N VAL A 36 1.95 9.31 -23.73
CA VAL A 36 1.91 7.95 -24.28
C VAL A 36 1.22 8.03 -25.65
N MET A 37 1.98 7.80 -26.71
CA MET A 37 1.47 7.83 -28.08
C MET A 37 0.80 6.48 -28.38
N LYS A 38 -0.53 6.46 -28.51
CA LYS A 38 -1.26 5.32 -29.09
C LYS A 38 -1.48 5.63 -30.58
N PHE A 39 -1.30 4.62 -31.44
CA PHE A 39 -1.35 4.77 -32.90
C PHE A 39 -2.71 5.26 -33.45
N ASN A 40 -3.79 5.14 -32.67
CA ASN A 40 -5.13 5.59 -33.04
C ASN A 40 -5.58 6.71 -32.09
N LEU A 41 -5.67 7.98 -32.53
CA LEU A 41 -6.18 9.05 -31.66
C LEU A 41 -7.09 10.04 -32.36
N THR A 42 -8.39 9.86 -32.12
CA THR A 42 -9.46 10.88 -32.19
C THR A 42 -9.70 11.58 -30.82
N LYS A 43 -8.90 11.29 -29.78
CA LYS A 43 -9.09 11.78 -28.39
C LYS A 43 -7.88 12.54 -27.82
N PRO A 44 -8.08 13.45 -26.84
CA PRO A 44 -7.01 14.28 -26.23
C PRO A 44 -6.04 13.47 -25.36
N LYS A 45 -4.75 13.86 -25.33
CA LYS A 45 -3.65 13.11 -24.69
C LYS A 45 -3.43 13.52 -23.21
N LYS A 46 -3.34 12.54 -22.29
CA LYS A 46 -2.85 12.73 -20.90
C LYS A 46 -1.33 12.64 -20.84
N CYS A 47 -0.67 13.53 -20.08
CA CYS A 47 0.76 13.43 -19.88
C CYS A 47 1.11 12.27 -18.92
N LYS A 48 2.33 11.78 -19.00
CA LYS A 48 2.87 10.70 -18.16
C LYS A 48 2.73 11.02 -16.67
N ASP A 49 2.93 12.27 -16.27
CA ASP A 49 2.85 12.69 -14.86
C ASP A 49 1.41 12.59 -14.33
N CYS A 50 0.42 13.11 -15.06
CA CYS A 50 -0.99 12.95 -14.71
C CYS A 50 -1.45 11.50 -14.77
N ASN A 51 -0.92 10.72 -15.71
CA ASN A 51 -1.20 9.29 -15.79
C ASN A 51 -0.61 8.54 -14.59
N ASN A 52 0.59 8.91 -14.15
CA ASN A 52 1.23 8.36 -12.95
C ASN A 52 0.44 8.73 -11.70
N LEU A 53 0.08 10.00 -11.56
CA LEU A 53 -0.75 10.47 -10.45
C LEU A 53 -2.08 9.70 -10.41
N TYR A 54 -2.78 9.61 -11.54
CA TYR A 54 -4.00 8.80 -11.66
C TYR A 54 -3.76 7.34 -11.26
N ARG A 55 -2.66 6.72 -11.68
CA ARG A 55 -2.32 5.35 -11.26
C ARG A 55 -2.06 5.21 -9.76
N ILE A 56 -1.51 6.24 -9.13
CA ILE A 56 -1.23 6.24 -7.68
C ILE A 56 -2.48 6.55 -6.87
N THR A 57 -3.36 7.44 -7.35
CA THR A 57 -4.45 8.01 -6.56
C THR A 57 -5.85 7.53 -6.94
N ILE A 58 -6.07 7.06 -8.17
CA ILE A 58 -7.41 6.79 -8.72
C ILE A 58 -7.52 5.41 -9.39
N ALA A 59 -6.44 4.83 -9.93
CA ALA A 59 -6.51 3.51 -10.52
C ALA A 59 -7.05 2.52 -9.46
N PRO A 60 -7.99 1.65 -9.84
CA PRO A 60 -8.56 0.68 -8.92
C PRO A 60 -7.42 -0.11 -8.30
N LYS A 61 -7.21 0.15 -7.03
CA LYS A 61 -6.25 -0.57 -6.23
C LYS A 61 -6.76 -1.99 -6.13
N ASN A 62 -5.98 -2.95 -6.62
CA ASN A 62 -6.36 -4.34 -6.52
C ASN A 62 -6.34 -4.76 -5.03
N LEU A 63 -7.51 -4.75 -4.40
CA LEU A 63 -7.70 -5.11 -3.00
C LEU A 63 -7.94 -6.61 -2.81
N THR A 64 -8.09 -7.39 -3.89
CA THR A 64 -8.38 -8.82 -3.82
C THR A 64 -7.41 -9.61 -2.92
N PRO A 65 -6.07 -9.36 -2.92
CA PRO A 65 -5.18 -10.02 -1.97
C PRO A 65 -5.51 -9.69 -0.51
N HIS A 66 -5.92 -8.46 -0.22
CA HIS A 66 -6.27 -7.99 1.12
C HIS A 66 -7.64 -8.51 1.58
N GLU A 67 -8.58 -8.68 0.64
CA GLU A 67 -9.84 -9.40 0.88
C GLU A 67 -9.58 -10.85 1.30
N ASN A 68 -8.61 -11.53 0.66
CA ASN A 68 -8.24 -12.90 1.03
C ASN A 68 -7.62 -12.96 2.42
N ILE A 69 -6.74 -12.02 2.78
CA ILE A 69 -6.21 -11.91 4.14
C ILE A 69 -7.35 -11.68 5.14
N LEU A 70 -8.30 -10.79 4.84
CA LEU A 70 -9.47 -10.54 5.69
C LEU A 70 -10.34 -11.79 5.89
N LYS A 71 -10.59 -12.55 4.82
CA LYS A 71 -11.32 -13.82 4.88
C LYS A 71 -10.62 -14.82 5.79
N ASN A 72 -9.29 -14.92 5.71
CA ASN A 72 -8.51 -15.78 6.60
C ASN A 72 -8.64 -15.35 8.07
N ILE A 73 -8.52 -14.04 8.37
CA ILE A 73 -8.72 -13.53 9.73
C ILE A 73 -10.12 -13.90 10.25
N LYS A 74 -11.17 -13.61 9.46
CA LYS A 74 -12.57 -13.94 9.82
C LYS A 74 -12.76 -15.43 10.09
N ALA A 75 -12.18 -16.30 9.26
CA ALA A 75 -12.27 -17.74 9.42
C ALA A 75 -11.56 -18.23 10.69
N THR A 76 -10.33 -17.74 10.95
CA THR A 76 -9.56 -18.12 12.14
C THR A 76 -10.24 -17.63 13.42
N GLU A 77 -10.74 -16.39 13.43
CA GLU A 77 -11.38 -15.82 14.63
C GLU A 77 -12.75 -16.45 14.92
N ALA A 78 -13.48 -16.87 13.89
CA ALA A 78 -14.70 -17.66 14.07
C ALA A 78 -14.41 -19.03 14.70
N GLN A 79 -13.28 -19.68 14.34
CA GLN A 79 -12.85 -20.94 14.95
C GLN A 79 -12.40 -20.77 16.40
N LEU A 80 -11.86 -19.61 16.75
CA LEU A 80 -11.39 -19.28 18.11
C LEU A 80 -12.49 -18.67 19.00
N TYR A 81 -13.74 -18.64 18.55
CA TYR A 81 -14.89 -18.06 19.26
C TYR A 81 -14.61 -16.64 19.78
N SER A 82 -14.06 -15.79 18.91
CA SER A 82 -13.85 -14.37 19.23
C SER A 82 -15.17 -13.74 19.69
N LYS A 83 -15.13 -13.05 20.82
CA LYS A 83 -16.26 -12.37 21.44
C LYS A 83 -16.48 -10.99 20.85
N THR A 84 -15.41 -10.34 20.38
CA THR A 84 -15.49 -9.00 19.81
C THR A 84 -16.01 -8.98 18.37
N CYS A 85 -16.84 -7.99 18.07
CA CYS A 85 -17.32 -7.73 16.71
C CYS A 85 -16.28 -7.00 15.83
N LEU A 86 -15.13 -6.58 16.38
CA LEU A 86 -14.10 -5.79 15.69
C LEU A 86 -13.70 -6.35 14.31
N VAL A 87 -13.49 -7.67 14.22
CA VAL A 87 -13.09 -8.35 12.98
C VAL A 87 -14.19 -8.28 11.91
N SER A 88 -15.45 -8.24 12.33
CA SER A 88 -16.60 -8.13 11.42
C SER A 88 -16.69 -6.74 10.76
N LEU A 89 -16.31 -5.68 11.50
CA LEU A 89 -16.34 -4.29 11.05
C LEU A 89 -15.22 -3.95 10.06
N LEU A 90 -14.17 -4.77 9.98
CA LEU A 90 -13.05 -4.55 9.06
C LEU A 90 -13.48 -4.74 7.60
N ASN A 91 -12.91 -3.89 6.74
CA ASN A 91 -12.98 -4.01 5.29
C ASN A 91 -11.59 -4.22 4.65
N ALA A 92 -11.55 -4.45 3.34
CA ALA A 92 -10.30 -4.71 2.63
C ALA A 92 -9.34 -3.52 2.63
N GLU A 93 -9.85 -2.28 2.72
CA GLU A 93 -9.01 -1.08 2.82
C GLU A 93 -8.30 -0.99 4.17
N ASN A 94 -8.99 -1.38 5.25
CA ASN A 94 -8.39 -1.50 6.57
C ASN A 94 -7.24 -2.50 6.54
N ILE A 95 -7.43 -3.68 5.94
CA ILE A 95 -6.36 -4.67 5.82
C ILE A 95 -5.22 -4.17 4.93
N TYR A 96 -5.53 -3.48 3.83
CA TYR A 96 -4.48 -2.85 3.04
C TYR A 96 -3.61 -1.89 3.85
N TYR A 97 -4.24 -0.99 4.61
CA TYR A 97 -3.48 -0.01 5.37
C TYR A 97 -2.61 -0.70 6.41
N LEU A 98 -3.16 -1.71 7.09
CA LEU A 98 -2.42 -2.51 8.05
C LEU A 98 -1.20 -3.16 7.39
N VAL A 99 -1.38 -3.89 6.30
CA VAL A 99 -0.29 -4.56 5.60
C VAL A 99 0.72 -3.57 5.02
N THR A 100 0.27 -2.54 4.30
CA THR A 100 1.15 -1.67 3.51
C THR A 100 1.78 -0.56 4.34
N ASN A 101 1.00 0.11 5.18
CA ASN A 101 1.46 1.30 5.89
C ASN A 101 2.10 0.97 7.23
N ILE A 102 1.55 -0.01 7.96
CA ILE A 102 2.04 -0.41 9.29
C ILE A 102 3.11 -1.50 9.15
N TRP A 103 2.82 -2.57 8.42
CA TRP A 103 3.75 -3.70 8.23
C TRP A 103 4.67 -3.56 7.02
N LYS A 104 4.58 -2.47 6.26
CA LYS A 104 5.45 -2.17 5.09
C LYS A 104 5.43 -3.25 4.01
N GLY A 105 4.34 -4.02 3.93
CA GLY A 105 4.13 -5.07 2.93
C GLY A 105 5.04 -6.28 3.09
N LYS A 106 5.64 -6.46 4.28
CA LYS A 106 6.62 -7.52 4.54
C LYS A 106 6.31 -8.29 5.81
N SER A 107 6.62 -9.58 5.79
CA SER A 107 6.56 -10.41 6.99
C SER A 107 7.57 -9.93 8.04
N ALA A 108 7.22 -10.08 9.31
CA ALA A 108 7.98 -9.51 10.41
C ALA A 108 9.32 -10.21 10.69
N ILE A 109 9.50 -11.45 10.20
CA ILE A 109 10.66 -12.30 10.53
C ILE A 109 11.61 -12.41 9.33
N SER A 110 11.14 -12.89 8.18
CA SER A 110 11.97 -13.10 6.97
C SER A 110 11.90 -11.98 5.93
N ASP A 111 11.16 -10.90 6.20
CA ASP A 111 10.92 -9.82 5.23
C ASP A 111 10.22 -10.29 3.93
N CYS A 112 9.52 -11.43 3.97
CA CYS A 112 8.77 -11.96 2.82
C CYS A 112 7.76 -10.92 2.34
N ASN A 113 7.78 -10.59 1.05
CA ASN A 113 6.95 -9.53 0.45
C ASN A 113 5.92 -10.07 -0.56
N ASP A 114 5.78 -11.39 -0.67
CA ASP A 114 4.73 -12.00 -1.48
C ASP A 114 3.40 -11.96 -0.73
N ILE A 115 2.52 -11.03 -1.11
CA ILE A 115 1.22 -10.81 -0.49
C ILE A 115 0.35 -12.07 -0.40
N LEU A 116 0.50 -13.03 -1.32
CA LEU A 116 -0.28 -14.28 -1.31
C LEU A 116 0.19 -15.23 -0.19
N GLN A 117 1.45 -15.12 0.20
CA GLN A 117 2.06 -15.86 1.30
C GLN A 117 1.87 -15.17 2.65
N LEU A 118 1.36 -13.94 2.69
CA LEU A 118 1.22 -13.20 3.93
C LEU A 118 -0.07 -13.55 4.69
N ARG A 119 0.04 -13.62 6.01
CA ARG A 119 -1.04 -13.87 6.97
C ARG A 119 -0.92 -12.89 8.13
N LEU A 120 -2.03 -12.29 8.52
CA LEU A 120 -2.16 -11.54 9.76
C LEU A 120 -2.73 -12.47 10.81
N VAL A 121 -1.93 -12.82 11.81
CA VAL A 121 -2.35 -13.68 12.94
C VAL A 121 -2.31 -12.90 14.24
N ARG A 122 -2.90 -13.44 15.31
CA ARG A 122 -2.78 -12.88 16.67
C ARG A 122 -1.31 -12.84 17.09
N TRP A 123 -0.85 -11.73 17.67
CA TRP A 123 0.49 -11.66 18.25
C TRP A 123 0.55 -12.40 19.60
N ASN A 124 -0.34 -12.05 20.52
CA ASN A 124 -0.61 -12.84 21.71
C ASN A 124 -1.90 -13.64 21.50
N LYS A 125 -1.82 -14.97 21.59
CA LYS A 125 -2.96 -15.88 21.36
C LYS A 125 -4.07 -15.76 22.39
N GLU A 126 -3.70 -15.38 23.61
CA GLU A 126 -4.62 -15.19 24.73
C GLU A 126 -5.49 -13.95 24.58
N ILE A 127 -5.08 -13.01 23.71
CA ILE A 127 -5.80 -11.79 23.42
C ILE A 127 -6.46 -11.96 22.05
N GLU A 128 -7.68 -11.45 21.89
CA GLU A 128 -8.39 -11.50 20.62
C GLU A 128 -7.66 -10.74 19.52
N TRP A 129 -7.96 -11.11 18.27
CA TRP A 129 -7.35 -10.42 17.15
C TRP A 129 -7.78 -8.96 17.14
N SER A 130 -6.80 -8.07 17.04
CA SER A 130 -7.02 -6.66 16.76
C SER A 130 -5.86 -6.12 15.93
N PRO A 131 -6.00 -4.96 15.26
CA PRO A 131 -4.88 -4.31 14.59
C PRO A 131 -3.68 -4.05 15.53
N SER A 132 -3.92 -3.94 16.85
CA SER A 132 -2.91 -3.78 17.90
C SER A 132 -2.51 -5.07 18.62
N ASN A 133 -3.04 -6.23 18.23
CA ASN A 133 -2.61 -7.54 18.69
C ASN A 133 -2.42 -8.48 17.50
N THR A 134 -1.72 -8.00 16.47
CA THR A 134 -1.49 -8.77 15.24
C THR A 134 -0.02 -8.82 14.86
N ILE A 135 0.38 -9.83 14.10
CA ILE A 135 1.68 -9.90 13.46
C ILE A 135 1.50 -10.35 12.00
N LEU A 136 2.18 -9.66 11.08
CA LEU A 136 2.20 -10.04 9.66
C LEU A 136 3.33 -11.04 9.44
N LEU A 137 2.99 -12.24 9.01
CA LEU A 137 3.91 -13.37 8.84
C LEU A 137 3.72 -14.03 7.47
N SER A 138 4.74 -14.74 6.99
CA SER A 138 4.54 -15.74 5.93
C SER A 138 3.72 -16.92 6.45
N ILE A 139 3.23 -17.80 5.56
CA ILE A 139 2.50 -19.01 5.97
C ILE A 139 3.35 -19.87 6.91
N ASP A 140 4.63 -20.11 6.58
CA ASP A 140 5.52 -20.95 7.39
C ASP A 140 5.88 -20.31 8.73
N GLU A 141 6.08 -18.99 8.74
CA GLU A 141 6.29 -18.24 9.97
C GLU A 141 5.04 -18.29 10.87
N ALA A 142 3.84 -18.15 10.29
CA ALA A 142 2.59 -18.24 11.03
C ALA A 142 2.40 -19.64 11.67
N ASN A 143 2.77 -20.69 10.94
CA ASN A 143 2.79 -22.07 11.46
C ASN A 143 3.80 -22.27 12.59
N SER A 144 4.91 -21.53 12.57
CA SER A 144 5.90 -21.56 13.64
C SER A 144 5.42 -20.75 14.85
N HIS A 145 4.86 -19.57 14.61
CA HIS A 145 4.27 -18.70 15.62
C HIS A 145 3.10 -19.38 16.36
N SER A 146 2.29 -20.18 15.66
CA SER A 146 1.17 -20.93 16.25
C SER A 146 1.59 -21.97 17.30
N LYS A 147 2.88 -22.30 17.39
CA LYS A 147 3.44 -23.21 18.42
C LYS A 147 4.04 -22.48 19.63
N ILE A 148 4.26 -21.17 19.53
CA ILE A 148 4.86 -20.36 20.60
C ILE A 148 3.83 -20.08 21.70
N SER A 149 4.12 -20.43 22.96
CA SER A 149 3.23 -20.10 24.08
C SER A 149 3.30 -18.62 24.44
N ASN A 150 4.51 -18.08 24.65
CA ASN A 150 4.70 -16.67 25.01
C ASN A 150 5.66 -15.98 24.02
N PRO A 151 5.17 -15.08 23.17
CA PRO A 151 6.00 -14.38 22.19
C PRO A 151 7.05 -13.47 22.85
N TYR A 152 6.75 -12.87 24.01
CA TYR A 152 7.65 -11.97 24.74
C TYR A 152 8.86 -12.67 25.35
N LYS A 153 8.79 -13.99 25.54
CA LYS A 153 9.92 -14.81 26.01
C LYS A 153 10.69 -15.50 24.89
N THR A 154 10.10 -15.59 23.70
CA THR A 154 10.64 -16.40 22.59
C THR A 154 11.34 -15.55 21.54
N TYR A 155 10.78 -14.39 21.22
CA TYR A 155 11.36 -13.49 20.23
C TYR A 155 12.44 -12.60 20.85
N SER A 156 13.38 -12.16 20.02
CA SER A 156 14.38 -11.15 20.40
C SER A 156 13.70 -9.85 20.82
N SER A 157 14.27 -9.16 21.81
CA SER A 157 13.81 -7.85 22.28
C SER A 157 13.63 -6.84 21.14
N THR A 158 14.57 -6.77 20.20
CA THR A 158 14.50 -5.88 19.03
C THR A 158 13.26 -6.11 18.15
N LEU A 159 12.87 -7.37 17.96
CA LEU A 159 11.66 -7.72 17.23
C LEU A 159 10.41 -7.34 18.04
N ILE A 160 10.41 -7.60 19.34
CA ILE A 160 9.31 -7.23 20.24
C ILE A 160 9.09 -5.71 20.22
N ASP A 161 10.15 -4.91 20.32
CA ASP A 161 10.09 -3.44 20.28
C ASP A 161 9.55 -2.94 18.93
N SER A 162 10.01 -3.55 17.83
CA SER A 162 9.53 -3.26 16.47
C SER A 162 8.04 -3.55 16.29
N ILE A 163 7.55 -4.63 16.90
CA ILE A 163 6.14 -5.03 16.89
C ILE A 163 5.30 -4.10 17.76
N HIS A 164 5.79 -3.79 18.97
CA HIS A 164 5.12 -2.87 19.89
C HIS A 164 4.91 -1.50 19.24
N LEU A 165 5.92 -0.96 18.55
CA LEU A 165 5.78 0.30 17.81
C LEU A 165 4.70 0.22 16.73
N LYS A 166 4.64 -0.89 15.98
CA LYS A 166 3.60 -1.11 14.96
C LYS A 166 2.21 -1.19 15.59
N HIS A 167 2.07 -1.86 16.73
CA HIS A 167 0.82 -1.92 17.49
C HIS A 167 0.38 -0.55 17.99
N MET A 168 1.30 0.29 18.46
CA MET A 168 0.97 1.67 18.86
C MET A 168 0.43 2.48 17.68
N VAL A 169 1.07 2.37 16.50
CA VAL A 169 0.61 3.05 15.28
C VAL A 169 -0.77 2.51 14.86
N ALA A 170 -0.97 1.19 14.91
CA ALA A 170 -2.25 0.57 14.61
C ALA A 170 -3.35 1.04 15.57
N LYS A 171 -3.11 0.99 16.88
CA LYS A 171 -4.07 1.44 17.89
C LYS A 171 -4.50 2.89 17.66
N LYS A 172 -3.55 3.77 17.31
CA LYS A 172 -3.85 5.16 16.97
C LYS A 172 -4.69 5.28 15.70
N HIS A 173 -4.35 4.55 14.65
CA HIS A 173 -5.06 4.63 13.36
C HIS A 173 -6.48 4.06 13.41
N TYR A 174 -6.67 2.93 14.11
CA TYR A 174 -7.96 2.23 14.18
C TYR A 174 -8.80 2.61 15.40
N LYS A 175 -8.44 3.68 16.13
CA LYS A 175 -9.12 4.09 17.37
C LYS A 175 -10.65 4.15 17.20
N GLY A 176 -11.15 4.86 16.19
CA GLY A 176 -12.60 4.99 15.96
C GLY A 176 -13.29 3.68 15.55
N LEU A 177 -12.55 2.73 14.95
CA LEU A 177 -13.10 1.40 14.64
C LEU A 177 -13.19 0.54 15.90
N ILE A 178 -12.20 0.66 16.79
CA ILE A 178 -12.16 -0.04 18.08
C ILE A 178 -13.28 0.49 18.99
N GLU A 179 -13.41 1.81 19.13
CA GLU A 179 -14.49 2.43 19.91
C GLU A 179 -15.87 1.98 19.42
N LYS A 180 -16.07 1.92 18.10
CA LYS A 180 -17.32 1.42 17.52
C LYS A 180 -17.56 -0.07 17.78
N ALA A 181 -16.51 -0.88 17.88
CA ALA A 181 -16.65 -2.29 18.23
C ALA A 181 -17.06 -2.45 19.71
N ASP A 182 -16.39 -1.70 20.60
CA ASP A 182 -16.66 -1.71 22.03
C ASP A 182 -18.09 -1.23 22.36
N GLU A 183 -18.70 -0.38 21.53
CA GLU A 183 -20.11 0.05 21.67
C GLU A 183 -21.14 -1.02 21.26
N LEU A 184 -20.73 -2.01 20.45
CA LEU A 184 -21.61 -3.04 19.90
C LEU A 184 -21.54 -4.37 20.67
N ASP A 185 -20.49 -4.56 21.49
CA ASP A 185 -20.24 -5.75 22.31
C ASP A 185 -20.79 -5.57 23.75
#